data_AF-A0A7S1WY16-F1
#
_entry.id   AF-A0A7S1WY16-F1
#
_cell.length_a   1.000
_cell.length_b   1.000
_cell.length_c   1.000
_cell.angle_alpha   90.00
_cell.angle_beta   90.00
_cell.angle_gamma   90.00
#
_symmetry.space_group_name_H-M   'P 1'
#
loop_
_entity.id
_entity.type
_entity.pdbx_description
1 polymer ?
#
loop_
_entity_poly.entity_id
_entity_poly.type
_entity_poly.pdbx_seq_one_letter_code
_entity_poly.pdbx_strand_id
1 'polypeptide(L)'
;QASPPPRRQASPPPRRGNARSDSRNRRPSPGRQRSPSRDRSPPPPRAIPKPAPTETPDVGKAKVVKGTPLNSGEPTWQAEVLVPRLGNEGVNHSGNVRTICFRGPSRTAEDQAEQDAEELEKAAPQGPKAARAVADRLQLTKKGRDH
;
A
#
# COMPACT_ATOMS: atom_id res chain seq x y z
N GLN A 1 0.42 -73.14 21.65
CA GLN A 1 0.04 -71.73 21.42
C GLN A 1 1.15 -71.11 20.59
N ALA A 2 0.84 -70.71 19.35
CA ALA A 2 1.82 -70.18 18.40
C ALA A 2 1.39 -68.78 17.97
N SER A 3 2.25 -67.79 18.23
CA SER A 3 2.00 -66.37 17.96
C SER A 3 2.09 -66.07 16.45
N PRO A 4 1.24 -65.19 15.90
CA PRO A 4 1.36 -64.75 14.51
C PRO A 4 2.57 -63.80 14.33
N PRO A 5 3.18 -63.77 13.12
CA PRO A 5 4.36 -62.95 12.85
C PRO A 5 4.03 -61.45 12.78
N PRO A 6 4.99 -60.55 13.11
CA PRO A 6 4.77 -59.12 13.07
C PRO A 6 4.62 -58.59 11.63
N ARG A 7 3.57 -57.80 11.40
CA ARG A 7 3.34 -57.05 10.15
C ARG A 7 4.47 -56.07 9.90
N ARG A 8 5.18 -56.23 8.77
CA ARG A 8 6.13 -55.25 8.23
C ARG A 8 5.41 -53.92 7.99
N GLN A 9 5.76 -52.89 8.75
CA GLN A 9 5.36 -51.52 8.45
C GLN A 9 6.13 -51.04 7.21
N ALA A 10 5.39 -50.59 6.20
CA ALA A 10 5.96 -49.98 5.01
C ALA A 10 6.45 -48.57 5.34
N SER A 11 7.74 -48.32 5.15
CA SER A 11 8.34 -46.99 5.34
C SER A 11 7.73 -45.97 4.36
N PRO A 12 7.47 -44.73 4.79
CA PRO A 12 6.99 -43.66 3.90
C PRO A 12 8.08 -43.26 2.88
N PRO A 13 7.70 -42.84 1.66
CA PRO A 13 8.64 -42.47 0.62
C PRO A 13 9.39 -41.16 0.98
N PRO A 14 10.68 -41.04 0.61
CA PRO A 14 11.45 -39.83 0.87
C PRO A 14 10.92 -38.66 0.04
N ARG A 15 10.62 -37.54 0.73
CA ARG A 15 10.27 -36.26 0.10
C ARG A 15 11.48 -35.75 -0.68
N ARG A 16 11.42 -35.82 -2.02
CA ARG A 16 12.39 -35.17 -2.91
C ARG A 16 12.41 -33.66 -2.64
N GLY A 17 13.52 -33.21 -2.05
CA GLY A 17 13.81 -31.82 -1.82
C GLY A 17 13.85 -31.03 -3.13
N ASN A 18 13.10 -29.94 -3.16
CA ASN A 18 13.06 -28.97 -4.23
C ASN A 18 14.32 -28.10 -4.15
N ALA A 19 15.45 -28.63 -4.60
CA ALA A 19 16.71 -27.90 -4.71
C ALA A 19 16.62 -26.93 -5.90
N ARG A 20 16.16 -25.72 -5.65
CA ARG A 20 16.30 -24.59 -6.59
C ARG A 20 17.76 -24.15 -6.59
N SER A 21 18.53 -24.68 -7.54
CA SER A 21 19.88 -24.22 -7.85
C SER A 21 19.83 -22.79 -8.40
N ASP A 22 20.05 -21.81 -7.54
CA ASP A 22 20.34 -20.42 -7.91
C ASP A 22 21.80 -20.32 -8.37
N SER A 23 22.07 -20.78 -9.60
CA SER A 23 23.38 -20.60 -10.22
C SER A 23 23.51 -19.17 -10.72
N ARG A 24 24.08 -18.34 -9.86
CA ARG A 24 24.66 -17.02 -10.15
C ARG A 24 25.58 -17.09 -11.37
N ASN A 25 25.08 -16.65 -12.51
CA ASN A 25 25.91 -16.37 -13.68
C ASN A 25 25.68 -14.91 -14.10
N ARG A 26 26.17 -13.97 -13.28
CA ARG A 26 26.27 -12.56 -13.63
C ARG A 26 27.42 -12.39 -14.61
N ARG A 27 27.14 -12.40 -15.91
CA ARG A 27 28.06 -11.86 -16.91
C ARG A 27 28.17 -10.34 -16.72
N PRO A 28 29.36 -9.76 -16.56
CA PRO A 28 29.55 -8.31 -16.59
C PRO A 28 29.47 -7.83 -18.04
N SER A 29 28.48 -6.99 -18.36
CA SER A 29 28.42 -6.31 -19.66
C SER A 29 29.52 -5.24 -19.75
N PRO A 30 30.24 -5.14 -20.88
CA PRO A 30 31.34 -4.20 -21.06
C PRO A 30 30.86 -2.74 -21.13
N GLY A 31 31.67 -1.87 -20.54
CA GLY A 31 31.37 -0.46 -20.29
C GLY A 31 30.99 0.32 -21.54
N ARG A 32 29.82 0.95 -21.48
CA ARG A 32 29.40 1.94 -22.47
C ARG A 32 29.99 3.29 -22.06
N GLN A 33 31.13 3.63 -22.64
CA GLN A 33 31.67 4.99 -22.63
C GLN A 33 30.58 5.97 -23.07
N ARG A 34 30.13 6.85 -22.17
CA ARG A 34 29.31 8.01 -22.52
C ARG A 34 30.26 9.18 -22.69
N SER A 35 30.38 9.66 -23.92
CA SER A 35 31.10 10.89 -24.24
C SER A 35 30.57 12.08 -23.42
N PRO A 36 31.45 12.97 -22.94
CA PRO A 36 31.04 14.22 -22.32
C PRO A 36 30.80 15.26 -23.42
N SER A 37 29.65 15.93 -23.36
CA SER A 37 29.45 17.33 -23.74
C SER A 37 28.05 17.51 -24.33
N ARG A 38 27.23 18.24 -23.59
CA ARG A 38 26.28 19.19 -24.15
C ARG A 38 25.98 20.16 -23.04
N ASP A 39 26.60 21.34 -23.14
CA ASP A 39 26.10 22.61 -22.65
C ASP A 39 24.57 22.58 -22.61
N ARG A 40 24.05 22.42 -21.39
CA ARG A 40 22.68 22.77 -21.07
C ARG A 40 22.79 23.95 -20.14
N SER A 41 22.62 25.13 -20.71
CA SER A 41 22.35 26.35 -19.95
C SER A 41 21.34 26.02 -18.85
N PRO A 42 21.57 26.45 -17.59
CA PRO A 42 20.61 26.22 -16.54
C PRO A 42 19.28 26.85 -16.96
N PRO A 43 18.14 26.12 -16.87
CA PRO A 43 16.85 26.74 -17.10
C PRO A 43 16.68 27.92 -16.14
N PRO A 44 15.99 29.00 -16.55
CA PRO A 44 15.70 30.10 -15.64
C PRO A 44 15.03 29.53 -14.38
N PRO A 45 15.33 30.06 -13.18
CA PRO A 45 14.72 29.59 -11.95
C PRO A 45 13.20 29.73 -12.12
N ARG A 46 12.53 28.59 -12.30
CA ARG A 46 11.08 28.50 -12.22
C ARG A 46 10.76 29.02 -10.84
N ALA A 47 10.11 30.18 -10.75
CA ALA A 47 9.59 30.69 -9.50
C ALA A 47 8.69 29.59 -8.94
N ILE A 48 9.20 28.81 -7.98
CA ILE A 48 8.42 27.85 -7.23
C ILE A 48 7.43 28.74 -6.48
N PRO A 49 6.12 28.69 -6.78
CA PRO A 49 5.16 29.41 -5.96
C PRO A 49 5.42 28.96 -4.52
N LYS A 50 5.68 29.94 -3.63
CA LYS A 50 5.79 29.70 -2.19
C LYS A 50 4.65 28.74 -1.82
N PRO A 51 4.93 27.58 -1.21
CA PRO A 51 3.83 26.75 -0.71
C PRO A 51 2.99 27.66 0.19
N ALA A 52 1.72 27.81 -0.18
CA ALA A 52 0.70 28.43 0.65
C ALA A 52 0.79 27.79 2.05
N PRO A 53 0.46 28.54 3.11
CA PRO A 53 0.64 28.09 4.49
C PRO A 53 0.08 26.67 4.61
N THR A 54 0.97 25.75 4.96
CA THR A 54 0.67 24.35 5.19
C THR A 54 -0.47 24.30 6.20
N GLU A 55 -1.71 24.15 5.70
CA GLU A 55 -2.79 23.64 6.51
C GLU A 55 -2.22 22.40 7.18
N THR A 56 -2.03 22.45 8.49
CA THR A 56 -1.64 21.27 9.25
C THR A 56 -2.57 20.17 8.76
N PRO A 57 -2.06 19.08 8.16
CA PRO A 57 -2.93 18.05 7.65
C PRO A 57 -3.86 17.69 8.81
N ASP A 58 -5.17 17.71 8.59
CA ASP A 58 -6.15 17.28 9.59
C ASP A 58 -5.92 15.77 9.85
N VAL A 59 -4.90 15.49 10.67
CA VAL A 59 -4.47 14.15 11.00
C VAL A 59 -5.55 13.56 11.90
N GLY A 60 -6.08 12.41 11.49
CA GLY A 60 -7.12 11.69 12.19
C GLY A 60 -8.54 11.99 11.72
N LYS A 61 -8.78 13.08 10.96
CA LYS A 61 -10.11 13.33 10.37
C LYS A 61 -10.20 12.68 9.01
N ALA A 62 -11.32 11.99 8.77
CA ALA A 62 -11.62 11.49 7.44
C ALA A 62 -12.34 12.58 6.62
N LYS A 63 -12.15 12.56 5.30
CA LYS A 63 -12.82 13.43 4.37
C LYS A 63 -13.29 12.65 3.15
N VAL A 64 -14.41 13.05 2.59
CA VAL A 64 -14.87 12.54 1.29
C VAL A 64 -14.20 13.34 0.18
N VAL A 65 -13.56 12.65 -0.75
CA VAL A 65 -12.84 13.24 -1.88
C VAL A 65 -13.45 12.70 -3.16
N LYS A 66 -13.61 13.59 -4.15
CA LYS A 66 -14.03 13.18 -5.49
C LYS A 66 -12.93 12.32 -6.12
N GLY A 67 -13.27 11.06 -6.36
CA GLY A 67 -12.40 10.08 -6.99
C GLY A 67 -12.27 10.28 -8.50
N THR A 68 -11.34 9.52 -9.09
CA THR A 68 -11.22 9.47 -10.55
C THR A 68 -12.48 8.84 -11.14
N PRO A 69 -13.10 9.47 -12.17
CA PRO A 69 -14.23 8.87 -12.87
C PRO A 69 -13.83 7.49 -13.40
N LEU A 70 -14.74 6.52 -13.26
CA LEU A 70 -14.58 5.21 -13.89
C LEU A 70 -14.84 5.32 -15.40
N ASN A 71 -14.65 4.23 -16.14
CA ASN A 71 -14.82 4.19 -17.59
C ASN A 71 -16.23 4.63 -18.08
N SER A 72 -17.25 4.66 -17.20
CA SER A 72 -18.58 5.19 -17.53
C SER A 72 -18.65 6.73 -17.55
N GLY A 73 -17.61 7.42 -17.05
CA GLY A 73 -17.58 8.87 -16.93
C GLY A 73 -18.31 9.42 -15.70
N GLU A 74 -18.95 8.56 -14.89
CA GLU A 74 -19.65 9.00 -13.69
C GLU A 74 -18.68 9.46 -12.60
N PRO A 75 -19.01 10.54 -11.86
CA PRO A 75 -18.22 10.97 -10.72
C PRO A 75 -18.23 9.87 -9.66
N THR A 76 -17.06 9.60 -9.09
CA THR A 76 -16.92 8.68 -7.96
C THR A 76 -16.51 9.45 -6.72
N TRP A 77 -16.80 8.87 -5.56
CA TRP A 77 -16.49 9.41 -4.25
C TRP A 77 -15.64 8.40 -3.49
N GLN A 78 -14.66 8.87 -2.73
CA GLN A 78 -13.76 8.05 -1.93
C GLN A 78 -13.55 8.70 -0.56
N ALA A 79 -13.61 7.89 0.49
CA ALA A 79 -13.15 8.31 1.81
C ALA A 79 -11.62 8.33 1.87
N GLU A 80 -11.04 9.38 2.44
CA GLU A 80 -9.61 9.48 2.76
C GLU A 80 -9.40 9.84 4.22
N VAL A 81 -8.44 9.21 4.89
CA VAL A 81 -8.00 9.59 6.24
C VAL A 81 -6.47 9.64 6.31
N LEU A 82 -5.93 10.63 7.02
CA LEU A 82 -4.50 10.75 7.30
C LEU A 82 -4.21 10.24 8.70
N VAL A 83 -3.42 9.20 8.81
CA VAL A 83 -3.08 8.57 10.10
C VAL A 83 -1.58 8.76 10.38
N PRO A 84 -1.19 9.24 11.57
CA PRO A 84 0.22 9.41 11.89
C PRO A 84 0.86 8.04 12.12
N ARG A 85 2.09 7.88 11.64
CA ARG A 85 2.89 6.69 11.92
C ARG A 85 3.55 6.91 13.28
N LEU A 86 3.19 6.08 14.26
CA LEU A 86 3.75 6.15 15.62
C LEU A 86 5.07 5.35 15.71
N GLY A 87 6.01 5.82 16.54
CA GLY A 87 7.29 5.15 16.83
C GLY A 87 8.51 5.71 16.10
N ASN A 88 9.66 5.04 16.23
CA ASN A 88 10.97 5.51 15.72
C ASN A 88 11.02 5.71 14.20
N GLU A 89 10.19 4.99 13.42
CA GLU A 89 10.09 5.18 11.98
C GLU A 89 9.03 6.21 11.55
N GLY A 90 8.36 6.79 12.55
CA GLY A 90 7.28 7.75 12.42
C GLY A 90 7.74 9.18 12.27
N VAL A 91 9.02 9.47 12.49
CA VAL A 91 9.58 10.81 12.39
C VAL A 91 10.60 10.84 11.25
N ASN A 92 10.52 11.86 10.38
CA ASN A 92 11.50 12.04 9.31
C ASN A 92 12.83 12.61 9.87
N HIS A 93 13.86 12.71 9.02
CA HIS A 93 15.17 13.28 9.41
C HIS A 93 15.11 14.76 9.81
N SER A 94 13.98 15.43 9.58
CA SER A 94 13.72 16.83 9.95
C SER A 94 12.88 16.96 11.22
N GLY A 95 12.55 15.87 11.91
CA GLY A 95 11.72 15.91 13.14
C GLY A 95 10.20 15.91 12.89
N ASN A 96 9.73 15.81 11.65
CA ASN A 96 8.30 15.83 11.33
C ASN A 96 7.68 14.43 11.38
N VAL A 97 6.48 14.33 11.96
CA VAL A 97 5.69 13.10 11.98
C VAL A 97 5.24 12.74 10.55
N ARG A 98 5.57 11.53 10.13
CA ARG A 98 5.12 10.92 8.88
C ARG A 98 3.67 10.51 9.02
N THR A 99 2.85 10.90 8.06
CA THR A 99 1.46 10.48 7.95
C THR A 99 1.31 9.48 6.81
N ILE A 100 0.33 8.59 6.94
CA ILE A 100 -0.07 7.64 5.91
C ILE A 100 -1.51 7.98 5.52
N CYS A 101 -1.75 8.12 4.22
CA CYS A 101 -3.10 8.27 3.70
C CYS A 101 -3.70 6.88 3.47
N PHE A 102 -4.84 6.60 4.10
CA PHE A 102 -5.66 5.44 3.80
C PHE A 102 -6.88 5.88 2.99
N ARG A 103 -7.20 5.12 1.95
CA ARG A 103 -8.31 5.38 1.04
C ARG A 103 -9.31 4.24 1.05
N GLY A 104 -10.59 4.59 1.13
CA GLY A 104 -11.71 3.67 1.00
C GLY A 104 -11.98 3.25 -0.46
N PRO A 105 -12.96 2.37 -0.68
CA PRO A 105 -13.43 2.00 -2.01
C PRO A 105 -14.05 3.20 -2.74
N SER A 106 -13.95 3.23 -4.07
CA SER A 106 -14.73 4.20 -4.87
C SER A 106 -16.20 3.84 -4.85
N ARG A 107 -17.04 4.77 -4.40
CA ARG A 107 -18.51 4.70 -4.40
C ARG A 107 -19.07 5.61 -5.49
N THR A 108 -20.27 5.31 -5.99
CA THR A 108 -21.02 6.18 -6.91
C THR A 108 -21.84 7.22 -6.15
N ALA A 109 -22.34 6.86 -4.95
CA ALA A 109 -23.04 7.75 -4.04
C ALA A 109 -22.09 8.37 -3.02
N GLU A 110 -22.25 9.66 -2.75
CA GLU A 110 -21.47 10.41 -1.77
C GLU A 110 -21.75 9.93 -0.34
N ASP A 111 -23.01 9.69 0.00
CA ASP A 111 -23.45 9.20 1.33
C ASP A 111 -22.75 7.89 1.75
N GLN A 112 -22.49 6.99 0.79
CA GLN A 112 -21.76 5.75 1.09
C GLN A 112 -20.29 6.02 1.40
N ALA A 113 -19.68 6.99 0.72
CA ALA A 113 -18.31 7.40 1.01
C ALA A 113 -18.22 8.15 2.34
N GLU A 114 -19.27 8.85 2.77
CA GLU A 114 -19.34 9.49 4.08
C GLU A 114 -19.39 8.45 5.21
N GLN A 115 -20.19 7.39 5.07
CA GLN A 115 -20.20 6.27 6.02
C GLN A 115 -18.83 5.57 6.09
N ASP A 116 -18.22 5.32 4.93
CA ASP A 116 -16.86 4.76 4.86
C ASP A 116 -15.84 5.69 5.57
N ALA A 117 -16.01 7.01 5.46
CA ALA A 117 -15.17 8.01 6.12
C ALA A 117 -15.33 7.96 7.64
N GLU A 118 -16.56 7.89 8.16
CA GLU A 118 -16.80 7.74 9.60
C GLU A 118 -16.13 6.48 10.18
N GLU A 119 -16.21 5.35 9.45
CA GLU A 119 -15.56 4.11 9.90
C GLU A 119 -14.04 4.25 9.96
N LEU A 120 -13.45 4.91 8.95
CA LEU A 120 -12.01 5.17 8.90
C LEU A 120 -11.57 6.16 9.99
N GLU A 121 -12.38 7.19 10.27
CA GLU A 121 -12.14 8.16 11.34
C GLU A 121 -12.17 7.50 12.72
N LYS A 122 -13.16 6.63 12.99
CA LYS A 122 -13.24 5.85 14.24
C LYS A 122 -12.01 4.95 14.44
N ALA A 123 -11.40 4.47 13.36
CA ALA A 123 -10.19 3.64 13.40
C ALA A 123 -8.87 4.43 13.43
N ALA A 124 -8.87 5.70 13.01
CA ALA A 124 -7.69 6.55 12.98
C ALA A 124 -6.95 6.68 14.33
N PRO A 125 -7.62 6.90 15.49
CA PRO A 125 -6.93 7.02 16.78
C PRO A 125 -6.29 5.71 17.24
N GLN A 126 -6.76 4.55 16.74
CA GLN A 126 -6.16 3.24 17.03
C GLN A 126 -4.88 2.99 16.23
N GLY A 127 -4.55 3.87 15.28
CA GLY A 127 -3.33 3.85 14.51
C GLY A 127 -3.43 3.16 13.14
N PRO A 128 -2.31 3.09 12.40
CA PRO A 128 -2.32 2.74 10.97
C PRO A 128 -2.75 1.30 10.69
N LYS A 129 -2.55 0.37 11.63
CA LYS A 129 -2.97 -1.03 11.46
C LYS A 129 -4.50 -1.17 11.52
N ALA A 130 -5.16 -0.46 12.42
CA ALA A 130 -6.61 -0.46 12.55
C ALA A 130 -7.26 0.21 11.33
N ALA A 131 -6.76 1.39 10.93
CA ALA A 131 -7.22 2.07 9.72
C ALA A 131 -7.06 1.21 8.46
N ARG A 132 -5.93 0.48 8.33
CA ARG A 132 -5.71 -0.49 7.24
C ARG A 132 -6.75 -1.61 7.25
N ALA A 133 -7.03 -2.21 8.41
CA ALA A 133 -7.99 -3.31 8.53
C ALA A 133 -9.41 -2.89 8.13
N VAL A 134 -9.83 -1.68 8.52
CA VAL A 134 -11.11 -1.10 8.09
C VAL A 134 -11.12 -0.84 6.58
N ALA A 135 -10.08 -0.20 6.04
CA ALA A 135 -9.97 0.03 4.60
C ALA A 135 -10.06 -1.27 3.80
N ASP A 136 -9.33 -2.32 4.20
CA ASP A 136 -9.34 -3.62 3.54
C ASP A 136 -10.73 -4.29 3.63
N ARG A 137 -11.43 -4.17 4.77
CA ARG A 137 -12.82 -4.63 4.94
C ARG A 137 -13.78 -3.93 3.98
N LEU A 138 -13.70 -2.61 3.89
CA LEU A 138 -14.56 -1.81 3.01
C LEU A 138 -14.31 -2.11 1.53
N GLN A 139 -13.05 -2.38 1.15
CA GLN A 139 -12.72 -2.79 -0.23
C GLN A 139 -13.33 -4.15 -0.59
N LEU A 140 -13.42 -5.08 0.38
CA LEU A 140 -13.98 -6.41 0.15
C LEU A 140 -15.48 -6.38 -0.11
N THR A 141 -16.23 -5.51 0.59
CA THR A 141 -17.69 -5.39 0.43
C THR A 141 -18.09 -4.87 -0.95
N LYS A 142 -17.23 -4.07 -1.60
CA LYS A 142 -17.41 -3.69 -3.01
C LYS A 142 -17.28 -4.90 -3.94
N LYS A 143 -16.22 -5.71 -3.75
CA LYS A 143 -15.90 -6.84 -4.64
C LYS A 143 -16.93 -7.98 -4.61
N GLY A 144 -17.73 -8.07 -3.55
CA GLY A 144 -18.81 -9.07 -3.44
C GLY A 144 -20.16 -8.65 -4.02
N ARG A 145 -20.31 -7.41 -4.48
CA ARG A 145 -21.58 -6.85 -4.97
C ARG A 145 -21.66 -6.74 -6.50
N ASP A 146 -20.63 -7.24 -7.20
CA ASP A 146 -20.58 -7.38 -8.65
C ASP A 146 -20.81 -8.86 -9.05
N HIS A 147 -22.03 -9.37 -8.85
CA HIS A 147 -22.47 -10.64 -9.43
C HIS A 147 -23.98 -10.63 -9.70
#